data_AF-A0A2I2Z3R6-F1
#
_entry.id   AF-A0A2I2Z3R6-F1
#
_cell.length_a   1.000
_cell.length_b   1.000
_cell.length_c   1.000
_cell.angle_alpha   90.00
_cell.angle_beta   90.00
_cell.angle_gamma   90.00
#
_symmetry.space_group_name_H-M   'P 1'
#
loop_
_entity.id
_entity.type
_entity.pdbx_description
1 polymer ?
#
loop_
_entity_poly.entity_id
_entity_poly.type
_entity_poly.pdbx_seq_one_letter_code
_entity_poly.pdbx_strand_id
1 'polypeptide(L)'
;MFSSLHSALLTDSFVILSFLAQNKLCFIQFTKKMDSSDVNKRLEKLSALDYKIFYYEIPGPINKTTERHLAINCVHDRVVCWWPLVNDDAWPWAPISSEKDRANLLLLGYAQGRLEVLSSVRTEWDPLDVRFGTKQPYQVFTVEHSVSVDKEPMADSCIYECIRNKIQCVSVTRIPLKSKAISCCRNVTEDKLILGCEDSSLILYETHRRVTLLAQTELLPSLISCHPSGAILLVGSNQGELQIFDMALSPINIQLLAEDRLPRETLQFSKLFDASSSLVQMQWIAPQVVSQKGEGSDIYDLLFLRFERGPLGVLLFKLGVFTRGQLGLIDIIFQYIHCDEIYEAINILSSMNWDTLGHQCFISLSAIVNHLLRQKLTPEREAQLETSLGTFYAPTRPLLDSTILEYRDQISKYARRFFHHLLRYQRFEKAFLLAVDIGAHDLFMDIHYLALDKGELALAEVARKRASDIDAESITSGVELLGPLDRGDMLNEAFIGLSLAPQGEDSFPDNLPPSCPTHRHILQPRILNGSSNRQIIDRRNELEKDICSGFLMTNTRNAEDGELREDGREQEIRDGGSLKMIHFGLV
;
A
#
# COMPACT_ATOMS: atom_id res chain seq x y z
N MET A 1 19.91 -3.98 41.05
CA MET A 1 20.11 -4.01 39.59
C MET A 1 18.75 -4.16 38.95
N PHE A 2 18.16 -3.08 38.47
CA PHE A 2 16.98 -3.18 37.62
C PHE A 2 17.46 -3.72 36.27
N SER A 3 17.05 -4.93 35.89
CA SER A 3 17.26 -5.41 34.53
C SER A 3 16.52 -4.47 33.60
N SER A 4 17.23 -3.84 32.66
CA SER A 4 16.62 -2.97 31.67
C SER A 4 15.69 -3.80 30.78
N LEU A 5 14.41 -3.43 30.76
CA LEU A 5 13.38 -3.99 29.89
C LEU A 5 13.64 -3.52 28.46
N HIS A 6 13.48 -4.43 27.49
CA HIS A 6 13.62 -4.08 26.06
C HIS A 6 12.26 -3.98 25.38
N SER A 7 11.51 -5.07 25.41
CA SER A 7 10.21 -5.19 24.75
C SER A 7 9.16 -5.67 25.74
N ALA A 8 7.93 -5.18 25.53
CA ALA A 8 6.77 -5.55 26.32
C ALA A 8 5.60 -5.83 25.37
N LEU A 9 4.88 -6.89 25.66
CA LEU A 9 3.67 -7.28 24.95
C LEU A 9 2.53 -7.34 25.94
N LEU A 10 1.48 -6.56 25.71
CA LEU A 10 0.31 -6.47 26.56
C LEU A 10 -0.92 -6.98 25.81
N THR A 11 -1.67 -7.87 26.43
CA THR A 11 -2.99 -8.35 25.98
C THR A 11 -4.01 -8.22 27.11
N ASP A 12 -5.28 -8.47 26.82
CA ASP A 12 -6.35 -8.50 27.84
C ASP A 12 -6.16 -9.63 28.88
N SER A 13 -5.32 -10.63 28.59
CA SER A 13 -5.19 -11.83 29.44
C SER A 13 -3.79 -12.05 30.01
N PHE A 14 -2.77 -11.41 29.46
CA PHE A 14 -1.40 -11.51 29.95
C PHE A 14 -0.48 -10.39 29.47
N VAL A 15 0.67 -10.27 30.13
CA VAL A 15 1.83 -9.46 29.71
C VAL A 15 3.05 -10.36 29.52
N ILE A 16 3.84 -10.13 28.48
CA ILE A 16 5.18 -10.71 28.32
C ILE A 16 6.20 -9.58 28.30
N LEU A 17 7.25 -9.70 29.09
CA LEU A 17 8.36 -8.75 29.15
C LEU A 17 9.66 -9.45 28.80
N SER A 18 10.47 -8.83 27.95
CA SER A 18 11.84 -9.25 27.64
C SER A 18 12.86 -8.33 28.30
N PHE A 19 14.01 -8.91 28.66
CA PHE A 19 15.11 -8.18 29.30
C PHE A 19 16.32 -8.10 28.38
N LEU A 20 17.06 -6.99 28.45
CA LEU A 20 18.29 -6.79 27.69
C LEU A 20 19.42 -7.72 28.17
N ALA A 21 19.67 -7.75 29.48
CA ALA A 21 20.83 -8.42 30.07
C ALA A 21 20.56 -9.87 30.53
N GLN A 22 19.32 -10.35 30.45
CA GLN A 22 18.93 -11.68 30.94
C GLN A 22 18.25 -12.48 29.84
N ASN A 23 18.61 -13.76 29.74
CA ASN A 23 17.97 -14.71 28.82
C ASN A 23 16.68 -15.25 29.45
N LYS A 24 15.82 -14.33 29.91
CA LYS A 24 14.56 -14.65 30.56
C LYS A 24 13.41 -13.88 29.93
N LEU A 25 12.23 -14.48 29.94
CA LEU A 25 10.96 -13.80 29.73
C LEU A 25 10.19 -13.77 31.04
N CYS A 26 9.62 -12.62 31.38
CA CYS A 26 8.67 -12.50 32.47
C CYS A 26 7.26 -12.54 31.89
N PHE A 27 6.48 -13.53 32.30
CA PHE A 27 5.10 -13.74 31.89
C PHE A 27 4.17 -13.43 33.06
N ILE A 28 3.27 -12.48 32.87
CA ILE A 28 2.30 -12.05 33.87
C ILE A 28 0.92 -12.45 33.37
N GLN A 29 0.30 -13.44 33.98
CA GLN A 29 -1.04 -13.91 33.62
C GLN A 29 -2.10 -13.22 34.47
N PHE A 30 -3.14 -12.66 33.83
CA PHE A 30 -4.32 -12.16 34.53
C PHE A 30 -5.30 -13.32 34.79
N THR A 31 -5.66 -13.53 36.06
CA THR A 31 -6.47 -14.69 36.47
C THR A 31 -7.97 -14.49 36.29
N LYS A 32 -8.42 -13.25 36.15
CA LYS A 32 -9.80 -12.88 35.79
C LYS A 32 -9.78 -12.23 34.41
N LYS A 33 -10.59 -12.75 33.48
CA LYS A 33 -10.75 -12.12 32.16
C LYS A 33 -11.40 -10.74 32.34
N MET A 34 -10.94 -9.74 31.59
CA MET A 34 -11.70 -8.50 31.35
C MET A 34 -12.95 -8.85 30.54
N ASP A 35 -13.98 -9.45 31.17
CA ASP A 35 -15.24 -9.84 30.53
C ASP A 35 -16.17 -8.64 30.26
N SER A 36 -15.60 -7.49 29.92
CA SER A 36 -16.34 -6.26 29.66
C SER A 36 -16.15 -5.83 28.22
N SER A 37 -17.19 -5.98 27.40
CA SER A 37 -17.30 -5.36 26.06
C SER A 37 -17.35 -3.82 26.11
N ASP A 38 -17.34 -3.24 27.31
CA ASP A 38 -17.41 -1.81 27.57
C ASP A 38 -15.99 -1.23 27.62
N VAL A 39 -15.61 -0.48 26.59
CA VAL A 39 -14.27 0.13 26.43
C VAL A 39 -13.91 1.03 27.62
N ASN A 40 -14.92 1.65 28.24
CA ASN A 40 -14.74 2.52 29.41
C ASN A 40 -14.39 1.76 30.71
N LYS A 41 -14.70 0.46 30.80
CA LYS A 41 -14.32 -0.40 31.94
C LYS A 41 -13.00 -1.13 31.72
N ARG A 42 -12.42 -1.08 30.52
CA ARG A 42 -11.05 -1.57 30.28
C ARG A 42 -9.96 -0.76 30.99
N LEU A 43 -10.32 0.37 31.60
CA LEU A 43 -9.40 1.23 32.34
C LEU A 43 -9.38 0.92 33.86
N GLU A 44 -9.64 -0.32 34.28
CA GLU A 44 -9.31 -0.72 35.65
C GLU A 44 -7.79 -0.67 35.82
N LYS A 45 -7.30 -0.08 36.93
CA LYS A 45 -5.86 -0.06 37.23
C LYS A 45 -5.35 -1.49 37.20
N LEU A 46 -4.26 -1.78 36.47
CA LEU A 46 -3.63 -3.11 36.43
C LEU A 46 -3.33 -3.66 37.83
N SER A 47 -3.09 -2.78 38.81
CA SER A 47 -2.89 -3.13 40.22
C SER A 47 -4.11 -3.76 40.91
N ALA A 48 -5.31 -3.62 40.35
CA ALA A 48 -6.55 -4.19 40.88
C ALA A 48 -6.84 -5.59 40.32
N LEU A 49 -6.08 -6.05 39.33
CA LEU A 49 -6.23 -7.38 38.73
C LEU A 49 -5.42 -8.41 39.53
N ASP A 50 -6.01 -9.58 39.75
CA ASP A 50 -5.28 -10.72 40.31
C ASP A 50 -4.36 -11.31 39.24
N TYR A 51 -3.04 -11.23 39.46
CA TYR A 51 -2.03 -11.71 38.50
C TYR A 51 -1.09 -12.78 39.08
N LYS A 52 -0.57 -13.63 38.18
CA LYS A 52 0.50 -14.59 38.49
C LYS A 52 1.71 -14.30 37.62
N ILE A 53 2.89 -14.23 38.23
CA ILE A 53 4.15 -13.95 37.55
C ILE A 53 4.96 -15.24 37.41
N PHE A 54 5.42 -15.53 36.21
CA PHE A 54 6.26 -16.66 35.87
C PHE A 54 7.51 -16.16 35.14
N TYR A 55 8.64 -16.82 35.37
CA TYR A 55 9.89 -16.55 34.65
C TYR A 55 10.26 -17.77 33.83
N TYR A 56 10.54 -17.55 32.55
CA TYR A 56 10.93 -18.58 31.60
C TYR A 56 12.34 -18.30 31.10
N GLU A 57 13.26 -19.25 31.28
CA GLU A 57 14.58 -19.19 30.65
C GLU A 57 14.43 -19.46 29.15
N ILE A 58 15.07 -18.64 28.33
CA ILE A 58 15.08 -18.78 26.87
C ILE A 58 16.51 -19.05 26.38
N PRO A 59 16.67 -19.79 25.27
CA PRO A 59 17.98 -19.98 24.66
C PRO A 59 18.51 -18.65 24.09
N GLY A 60 19.83 -18.58 23.87
CA GLY A 60 20.49 -17.44 23.26
C GLY A 60 21.86 -17.15 23.87
N PRO A 61 22.59 -16.16 23.33
CA PRO A 61 23.94 -15.84 23.77
C PRO A 61 23.96 -15.49 25.26
N ILE A 62 24.85 -16.14 26.01
CA ILE A 62 25.06 -15.90 27.44
C ILE A 62 26.10 -14.78 27.57
N ASN A 63 25.90 -13.83 28.51
CA ASN A 63 26.80 -12.70 28.80
C ASN A 63 26.86 -11.57 27.74
N LYS A 64 25.87 -11.46 26.86
CA LYS A 64 25.70 -10.28 25.98
C LYS A 64 24.36 -9.60 26.25
N THR A 65 24.33 -8.28 26.17
CA THR A 65 23.07 -7.53 26.09
C THR A 65 22.45 -7.78 24.72
N THR A 66 21.20 -8.24 24.70
CA THR A 66 20.51 -8.62 23.47
C THR A 66 19.14 -7.97 23.42
N GLU A 67 18.89 -7.27 22.32
CA GLU A 67 17.62 -6.62 22.00
C GLU A 67 16.60 -7.68 21.57
N ARG A 68 15.73 -8.09 22.49
CA ARG A 68 14.74 -9.16 22.29
C ARG A 68 13.36 -8.60 22.00
N HIS A 69 12.94 -8.68 20.75
CA HIS A 69 11.68 -8.16 20.27
C HIS A 69 10.58 -9.22 20.38
N LEU A 70 9.36 -8.78 20.68
CA LEU A 70 8.19 -9.64 20.86
C LEU A 70 7.11 -9.26 19.85
N ALA A 71 6.49 -10.27 19.24
CA ALA A 71 5.32 -10.11 18.38
C ALA A 71 4.28 -11.19 18.71
N ILE A 72 3.00 -10.87 18.59
CA ILE A 72 1.88 -11.79 18.85
C ILE A 72 0.97 -11.87 17.63
N ASN A 73 0.36 -13.04 17.43
CA ASN A 73 -0.62 -13.21 16.37
C ASN A 73 -1.98 -12.63 16.75
N CYS A 74 -2.86 -12.45 15.76
CA CYS A 74 -4.18 -11.84 15.97
C CYS A 74 -5.13 -12.67 16.85
N VAL A 75 -4.86 -13.97 17.05
CA VAL A 75 -5.64 -14.87 17.93
C VAL A 75 -5.09 -14.88 19.38
N HIS A 76 -3.94 -14.26 19.60
CA HIS A 76 -3.25 -14.19 20.90
C HIS A 76 -2.85 -15.53 21.53
N ASP A 77 -2.58 -16.55 20.70
CA ASP A 77 -2.18 -17.90 21.14
C ASP A 77 -0.74 -18.27 20.74
N ARG A 78 -0.10 -17.49 19.85
CA ARG A 78 1.30 -17.65 19.44
C ARG A 78 2.04 -16.34 19.58
N VAL A 79 3.24 -16.44 20.14
CA VAL A 79 4.15 -15.31 20.33
C VAL A 79 5.48 -15.67 19.70
N VAL A 80 6.09 -14.72 19.01
CA VAL A 80 7.45 -14.83 18.50
C VAL A 80 8.34 -13.93 19.33
N CYS A 81 9.46 -14.48 19.80
CA CYS A 81 10.54 -13.73 20.43
C CYS A 81 11.78 -13.85 19.54
N TRP A 82 12.34 -12.73 19.09
CA TRP A 82 13.46 -12.71 18.16
C TRP A 82 14.51 -11.68 18.56
N TRP A 83 15.73 -11.85 18.04
CA TRP A 83 16.85 -10.92 18.24
C TRP A 83 17.80 -10.95 17.04
N PRO A 84 18.68 -9.94 16.90
CA PRO A 84 19.68 -9.92 15.83
C PRO A 84 20.62 -11.14 15.89
N LEU A 85 21.06 -11.61 14.73
CA LEU A 85 22.07 -12.65 14.65
C LEU A 85 23.36 -12.16 15.31
N VAL A 86 23.92 -12.97 16.19
CA VAL A 86 25.25 -12.72 16.72
C VAL A 86 26.24 -13.17 15.65
N ASN A 87 27.14 -12.28 15.22
CA ASN A 87 28.30 -12.70 14.43
C ASN A 87 29.07 -13.76 15.23
N ASP A 88 29.00 -15.00 14.75
CA ASP A 88 29.85 -16.10 15.16
C ASP A 88 31.26 -15.81 14.60
N ASP A 89 31.95 -14.78 15.10
CA ASP A 89 33.42 -14.76 15.12
C ASP A 89 33.86 -15.79 16.15
N ALA A 90 33.45 -17.05 15.92
CA ALA A 90 33.85 -18.18 16.70
C ALA A 90 35.33 -18.39 16.39
N TRP A 91 36.19 -17.98 17.31
CA TRP A 91 37.59 -18.32 17.25
C TRP A 91 37.73 -19.83 17.02
N PRO A 92 38.76 -20.30 16.30
CA PRO A 92 38.91 -21.73 15.93
C PRO A 92 38.87 -22.72 17.10
N TRP A 93 39.03 -22.23 18.33
CA TRP A 93 39.06 -22.98 19.58
C TRP A 93 37.79 -22.82 20.44
N ALA A 94 36.78 -22.05 19.99
CA ALA A 94 35.52 -21.93 20.68
C ALA A 94 34.69 -23.23 20.52
N PRO A 95 34.05 -23.75 21.59
CA PRO A 95 33.20 -24.91 21.49
C PRO A 95 32.04 -24.63 20.52
N ILE A 96 31.75 -25.60 19.66
CA ILE A 96 30.64 -25.52 18.69
C ILE A 96 29.35 -25.32 19.48
N SER A 97 28.72 -24.16 19.32
CA SER A 97 27.45 -23.84 19.97
C SER A 97 26.36 -24.80 19.48
N SER A 98 25.46 -25.22 20.38
CA SER A 98 24.37 -26.11 19.99
C SER A 98 23.42 -25.38 19.03
N GLU A 99 22.70 -26.11 18.15
CA GLU A 99 21.72 -25.49 17.23
C GLU A 99 20.70 -24.60 17.96
N LYS A 100 20.36 -24.94 19.21
CA LYS A 100 19.48 -24.14 20.07
C LYS A 100 20.11 -22.82 20.51
N ASP A 101 21.42 -22.81 20.77
CA ASP A 101 22.14 -21.60 21.18
C ASP A 101 22.38 -20.65 20.01
N ARG A 102 22.35 -21.19 18.78
CA ARG A 102 22.47 -20.44 17.52
C ARG A 102 21.15 -19.90 17.00
N ALA A 103 20.02 -20.26 17.63
CA ALA A 103 18.71 -19.75 17.27
C ALA A 103 18.61 -18.25 17.60
N ASN A 104 17.86 -17.53 16.78
CA ASN A 104 17.56 -16.12 16.97
C ASN A 104 16.06 -15.81 16.78
N LEU A 105 15.26 -16.86 16.58
CA LEU A 105 13.82 -16.81 16.43
C LEU A 105 13.18 -17.92 17.28
N LEU A 106 12.37 -17.54 18.26
CA LEU A 106 11.63 -18.47 19.12
C LEU A 106 10.14 -18.37 18.87
N LEU A 107 9.51 -19.51 18.67
CA LEU A 107 8.06 -19.66 18.67
C LEU A 107 7.60 -20.11 20.04
N LEU A 108 6.74 -19.31 20.66
CA LEU A 108 6.13 -19.55 21.96
C LEU A 108 4.63 -19.80 21.79
N GLY A 109 4.11 -20.77 22.52
CA GLY A 109 2.69 -21.09 22.59
C GLY A 109 2.09 -20.61 23.89
N TYR A 110 0.94 -19.95 23.82
CA TYR A 110 0.11 -19.68 24.98
C TYR A 110 -1.09 -20.62 24.99
N ALA A 111 -1.11 -21.55 25.95
CA ALA A 111 -2.20 -22.50 26.11
C ALA A 111 -2.46 -22.75 27.60
N GLN A 112 -3.74 -22.84 27.98
CA GLN A 112 -4.17 -23.20 29.35
C GLN A 112 -3.55 -22.31 30.45
N GLY A 113 -3.26 -21.04 30.15
CA GLY A 113 -2.68 -20.11 31.11
C GLY A 113 -1.16 -20.24 31.31
N ARG A 114 -0.47 -20.99 30.45
CA ARG A 114 0.98 -21.16 30.48
C ARG A 114 1.61 -20.77 29.15
N LEU A 115 2.81 -20.23 29.24
CA LEU A 115 3.67 -19.98 28.11
C LEU A 115 4.63 -21.16 27.95
N GLU A 116 4.77 -21.68 26.73
CA GLU A 116 5.66 -22.81 26.42
C GLU A 116 6.51 -22.50 25.19
N VAL A 117 7.78 -22.91 25.21
CA VAL A 117 8.64 -22.80 24.02
C VAL A 117 8.33 -23.96 23.07
N LEU A 118 7.79 -23.63 21.90
CA LEU A 118 7.37 -24.60 20.89
C LEU A 118 8.51 -24.95 19.93
N SER A 119 9.24 -23.95 19.46
CA SER A 119 10.31 -24.11 18.47
C SER A 119 11.38 -23.02 18.62
N SER A 120 12.60 -23.36 18.22
CA SER A 120 13.74 -22.45 18.15
C SER A 120 14.41 -22.62 16.79
N VAL A 121 14.50 -21.55 16.01
CA VAL A 121 15.04 -21.55 14.66
C VAL A 121 16.08 -20.44 14.51
N ARG A 122 17.08 -20.71 13.67
CA ARG A 122 18.05 -19.72 13.19
C ARG A 122 17.58 -19.22 11.83
N THR A 123 17.42 -17.90 11.67
CA THR A 123 17.15 -17.27 10.37
C THR A 123 18.38 -17.38 9.47
N GLU A 124 18.17 -17.27 8.16
CA GLU A 124 19.29 -17.34 7.20
C GLU A 124 20.17 -16.09 7.32
N TRP A 125 19.52 -14.93 7.44
CA TRP A 125 20.13 -13.61 7.52
C TRP A 125 19.69 -12.86 8.78
N ASP A 126 20.32 -11.71 9.05
CA ASP A 126 20.04 -10.92 10.26
C ASP A 126 18.65 -10.27 10.15
N PRO A 127 17.68 -10.57 11.05
CA PRO A 127 16.33 -10.03 10.92
C PRO A 127 16.29 -8.54 11.29
N LEU A 128 15.73 -7.73 10.39
CA LEU A 128 15.36 -6.34 10.63
C LEU A 128 13.98 -6.23 11.30
N ASP A 129 13.06 -7.11 10.94
CA ASP A 129 11.70 -7.15 11.48
C ASP A 129 11.11 -8.55 11.40
N VAL A 130 10.31 -8.90 12.41
CA VAL A 130 9.55 -10.15 12.46
C VAL A 130 8.17 -9.89 13.05
N ARG A 131 7.13 -10.24 12.30
CA ARG A 131 5.73 -10.04 12.70
C ARG A 131 4.84 -11.17 12.21
N PHE A 132 3.70 -11.37 12.86
CA PHE A 132 2.67 -12.28 12.37
C PHE A 132 1.86 -11.65 11.24
N GLY A 133 1.35 -12.50 10.36
CA GLY A 133 0.37 -12.12 9.36
C GLY A 133 -0.97 -11.73 9.99
N THR A 134 -1.56 -10.67 9.47
CA THR A 134 -2.88 -10.16 9.82
C THR A 134 -4.00 -11.04 9.26
N LYS A 135 -3.80 -11.60 8.05
CA LYS A 135 -4.77 -12.48 7.40
C LYS A 135 -4.63 -13.94 7.82
N GLN A 136 -3.40 -14.39 8.09
CA GLN A 136 -3.08 -15.77 8.44
C GLN A 136 -2.33 -15.81 9.79
N PRO A 137 -3.00 -16.19 10.90
CA PRO A 137 -2.46 -16.08 12.26
C PRO A 137 -1.25 -16.98 12.55
N TYR A 138 -0.97 -17.94 11.67
CA TYR A 138 0.13 -18.91 11.81
C TYR A 138 1.21 -18.72 10.73
N GLN A 139 1.17 -17.60 10.02
CA GLN A 139 2.25 -17.15 9.15
C GLN A 139 3.04 -16.04 9.85
N VAL A 140 4.36 -16.14 9.79
CA VAL A 140 5.30 -15.15 10.32
C VAL A 140 6.07 -14.57 9.14
N PHE A 141 6.00 -13.26 8.99
CA PHE A 141 6.78 -12.51 8.01
C PHE A 141 8.06 -12.02 8.65
N THR A 142 9.18 -12.20 7.96
CA THR A 142 10.45 -11.57 8.32
C THR A 142 10.93 -10.66 7.20
N VAL A 143 11.75 -9.69 7.57
CA VAL A 143 12.60 -8.92 6.67
C VAL A 143 14.02 -9.11 7.17
N GLU A 144 14.90 -9.66 6.35
CA GLU A 144 16.27 -10.03 6.75
C GLU A 144 17.31 -9.32 5.87
N HIS A 145 18.44 -8.91 6.46
CA HIS A 145 19.56 -8.26 5.77
C HIS A 145 20.40 -9.28 5.01
N SER A 146 20.09 -9.48 3.74
CA SER A 146 20.82 -10.37 2.87
C SER A 146 21.87 -9.63 2.05
N VAL A 147 22.77 -10.39 1.44
CA VAL A 147 23.86 -9.87 0.60
C VAL A 147 23.87 -10.66 -0.71
N SER A 148 23.99 -9.95 -1.84
CA SER A 148 24.07 -10.58 -3.16
C SER A 148 25.39 -11.34 -3.36
N VAL A 149 25.49 -12.13 -4.43
CA VAL A 149 26.76 -12.80 -4.81
C VAL A 149 27.86 -11.77 -5.05
N ASP A 150 27.51 -10.60 -5.57
CA ASP A 150 28.40 -9.48 -5.86
C ASP A 150 28.66 -8.58 -4.65
N LYS A 151 28.22 -9.00 -3.45
CA LYS A 151 28.33 -8.27 -2.18
C LYS A 151 27.53 -6.97 -2.11
N GLU A 152 26.47 -6.85 -2.90
CA GLU A 152 25.54 -5.73 -2.83
C GLU A 152 24.49 -5.96 -1.73
N PRO A 153 24.02 -4.90 -1.05
CA PRO A 153 23.01 -5.03 -0.01
C PRO A 153 21.66 -5.44 -0.59
N MET A 154 21.00 -6.37 0.07
CA MET A 154 19.69 -6.89 -0.32
C MET A 154 18.78 -6.94 0.93
N ALA A 155 17.47 -7.00 0.70
CA ALA A 155 16.50 -7.35 1.73
C ALA A 155 15.73 -8.60 1.32
N ASP A 156 15.80 -9.65 2.13
CA ASP A 156 15.03 -10.86 1.94
C ASP A 156 13.72 -10.76 2.73
N SER A 157 12.59 -10.71 2.02
CA SER A 157 11.25 -10.83 2.58
C SER A 157 10.88 -12.30 2.64
N CYS A 158 10.96 -12.91 3.83
CA CYS A 158 10.68 -14.33 4.02
C CYS A 158 9.29 -14.55 4.66
N ILE A 159 8.66 -15.68 4.30
CA ILE A 159 7.42 -16.16 4.89
C ILE A 159 7.73 -17.48 5.59
N TYR A 160 7.44 -17.53 6.88
CA TYR A 160 7.54 -18.73 7.70
C TYR A 160 6.16 -19.24 8.09
N GLU A 161 5.95 -20.55 8.06
CA GLU A 161 4.71 -21.19 8.48
C GLU A 161 4.89 -21.94 9.79
N CYS A 162 3.94 -21.76 10.71
CA CYS A 162 3.87 -22.45 11.98
C CYS A 162 3.04 -23.74 11.84
N ILE A 163 3.69 -24.85 11.46
CA ILE A 163 3.04 -26.15 11.28
C ILE A 163 3.41 -27.07 12.44
N ARG A 164 2.38 -27.61 13.14
CA ARG A 164 2.56 -28.58 14.24
C ARG A 164 3.62 -28.15 15.26
N ASN A 165 3.52 -26.90 15.74
CA ASN A 165 4.43 -26.29 16.71
C ASN A 165 5.88 -26.11 16.22
N LYS A 166 6.16 -26.28 14.92
CA LYS A 166 7.45 -25.95 14.30
C LYS A 166 7.27 -24.75 13.38
N ILE A 167 8.32 -23.96 13.22
CA ILE A 167 8.38 -22.84 12.27
C ILE A 167 9.34 -23.21 11.13
N GLN A 168 8.90 -23.02 9.89
CA GLN A 168 9.70 -23.32 8.70
C GLN A 168 9.56 -22.23 7.65
N CYS A 169 10.67 -21.85 6.99
CA CYS A 169 10.63 -20.90 5.88
C CYS A 169 10.03 -21.58 4.65
N VAL A 170 8.97 -21.00 4.08
CA VAL A 170 8.26 -21.54 2.90
C VAL A 170 8.46 -20.69 1.65
N SER A 171 8.82 -19.42 1.79
CA SER A 171 9.01 -18.51 0.67
C SER A 171 10.01 -17.43 1.02
N VAL A 172 10.86 -17.06 0.05
CA VAL A 172 11.84 -15.97 0.16
C VAL A 172 11.74 -15.12 -1.10
N THR A 173 11.55 -13.81 -0.91
CA THR A 173 11.58 -12.82 -2.00
C THR A 173 12.74 -11.87 -1.77
N ARG A 174 13.72 -11.87 -2.68
CA ARG A 174 14.92 -11.03 -2.56
C ARG A 174 14.71 -9.69 -3.27
N ILE A 175 14.94 -8.61 -2.54
CA ILE A 175 14.74 -7.23 -3.03
C ILE A 175 16.12 -6.55 -3.11
N PRO A 176 16.58 -6.14 -4.30
CA PRO A 176 17.85 -5.45 -4.43
C PRO A 176 17.79 -4.03 -3.88
N LEU A 177 18.83 -3.64 -3.13
CA LEU A 177 18.96 -2.32 -2.53
C LEU A 177 20.27 -1.66 -2.98
N LYS A 178 20.28 -0.33 -3.03
CA LYS A 178 21.52 0.45 -3.23
C LYS A 178 22.32 0.60 -1.94
N SER A 179 21.61 0.60 -0.81
CA SER A 179 22.17 0.79 0.53
C SER A 179 21.42 -0.09 1.53
N LYS A 180 22.03 -0.37 2.68
CA LYS A 180 21.46 -1.27 3.70
C LYS A 180 20.14 -0.70 4.24
N ALA A 181 19.14 -1.57 4.41
CA ALA A 181 17.88 -1.20 5.05
C ALA A 181 18.07 -1.00 6.58
N ILE A 182 17.55 0.10 7.13
CA ILE A 182 17.60 0.43 8.56
C ILE A 182 16.23 0.35 9.24
N SER A 183 15.16 0.41 8.47
CA SER A 183 13.79 0.35 8.99
C SER A 183 12.88 -0.27 7.93
N CYS A 184 11.73 -0.79 8.37
CA CYS A 184 10.74 -1.31 7.44
C CYS A 184 9.33 -1.26 8.03
N CYS A 185 8.35 -1.28 7.12
CA CYS A 185 6.97 -1.55 7.50
C CYS A 185 6.23 -2.27 6.37
N ARG A 186 5.06 -2.80 6.68
CA ARG A 186 4.17 -3.45 5.72
C ARG A 186 2.83 -2.75 5.84
N ASN A 187 2.12 -2.63 4.73
CA ASN A 187 0.75 -2.15 4.76
C ASN A 187 -0.20 -3.20 5.36
N VAL A 188 -1.41 -2.77 5.71
CA VAL A 188 -2.43 -3.64 6.35
C VAL A 188 -2.85 -4.80 5.45
N THR A 189 -2.84 -4.61 4.13
CA THR A 189 -3.17 -5.67 3.17
C THR A 189 -2.01 -6.63 2.88
N GLU A 190 -0.81 -6.36 3.43
CA GLU A 190 0.40 -7.17 3.34
C GLU A 190 0.93 -7.43 1.92
N ASP A 191 0.46 -6.66 0.94
CA ASP A 191 0.92 -6.72 -0.45
C ASP A 191 2.08 -5.75 -0.73
N LYS A 192 2.32 -4.77 0.14
CA LYS A 192 3.40 -3.78 0.00
C LYS A 192 4.36 -3.86 1.18
N LEU A 193 5.66 -3.96 0.89
CA LEU A 193 6.76 -3.87 1.84
C LEU A 193 7.53 -2.59 1.59
N ILE A 194 7.67 -1.77 2.62
CA ILE A 194 8.39 -0.49 2.57
C ILE A 194 9.68 -0.64 3.39
N LEU A 195 10.79 -0.20 2.82
CA LEU A 195 12.13 -0.24 3.41
C LEU A 195 12.71 1.18 3.39
N GLY A 196 13.28 1.61 4.52
CA GLY A 196 14.10 2.82 4.60
C GLY A 196 15.58 2.44 4.65
N CYS A 197 16.41 3.09 3.85
CA CYS A 197 17.83 2.75 3.69
C CYS A 197 18.77 3.81 4.30
N GLU A 198 20.03 3.45 4.54
CA GLU A 198 21.07 4.34 5.12
C GLU A 198 21.40 5.55 4.23
N ASP A 199 21.16 5.45 2.92
CA ASP A 199 21.36 6.54 1.94
C ASP A 199 20.16 7.50 1.86
N SER A 200 19.24 7.44 2.83
CA SER A 200 17.98 8.20 2.85
C SER A 200 17.05 7.90 1.66
N SER A 201 17.22 6.74 1.02
CA SER A 201 16.25 6.23 0.05
C SER A 201 15.12 5.45 0.74
N LEU A 202 13.94 5.53 0.14
CA LEU A 202 12.76 4.80 0.53
C LEU A 202 12.37 3.88 -0.62
N ILE A 203 12.24 2.59 -0.33
CA ILE A 203 11.99 1.55 -1.32
C ILE A 203 10.65 0.89 -0.99
N LEU A 204 9.72 0.89 -1.94
CA LEU A 204 8.44 0.19 -1.84
C LEU A 204 8.42 -0.97 -2.82
N TYR A 205 8.41 -2.19 -2.28
CA TYR A 205 8.21 -3.41 -3.05
C TYR A 205 6.73 -3.80 -3.04
N GLU A 206 6.12 -3.87 -4.23
CA GLU A 206 4.75 -4.31 -4.39
C GLU A 206 4.68 -5.75 -4.90
N THR A 207 4.16 -6.64 -4.06
CA THR A 207 4.12 -8.08 -4.30
C THR A 207 3.19 -8.44 -5.47
N HIS A 208 2.08 -7.71 -5.63
CA HIS A 208 1.10 -8.00 -6.68
C HIS A 208 1.68 -7.73 -8.08
N ARG A 209 2.22 -6.53 -8.32
CA ARG A 209 2.83 -6.15 -9.60
C ARG A 209 4.28 -6.62 -9.76
N ARG A 210 4.93 -7.04 -8.67
CA ARG A 210 6.37 -7.36 -8.59
C ARG A 210 7.25 -6.21 -9.07
N VAL A 211 6.86 -5.00 -8.72
CA VAL A 211 7.59 -3.77 -9.04
C VAL A 211 8.18 -3.20 -7.76
N THR A 212 9.32 -2.54 -7.92
CA THR A 212 9.99 -1.80 -6.86
C THR A 212 9.96 -0.32 -7.22
N LEU A 213 9.36 0.49 -6.36
CA LEU A 213 9.39 1.94 -6.44
C LEU A 213 10.47 2.48 -5.51
N LEU A 214 11.07 3.61 -5.88
CA LEU A 214 12.11 4.27 -5.13
C LEU A 214 11.80 5.76 -5.05
N ALA A 215 11.91 6.32 -3.85
CA ALA A 215 11.87 7.75 -3.59
C ALA A 215 13.04 8.17 -2.70
N GLN A 216 13.41 9.43 -2.77
CA GLN A 216 14.39 10.03 -1.86
C GLN A 216 13.65 10.74 -0.73
N THR A 217 14.14 10.58 0.48
CA THR A 217 13.61 11.26 1.67
C THR A 217 14.52 12.41 2.07
N GLU A 218 13.94 13.46 2.66
CA GLU A 218 14.67 14.64 3.14
C GLU A 218 15.35 14.39 4.50
N LEU A 219 15.10 13.23 5.10
CA LEU A 219 15.55 12.82 6.43
C LEU A 219 15.99 11.37 6.44
N LEU A 220 16.78 10.95 7.43
CA LEU A 220 17.16 9.54 7.55
C LEU A 220 15.94 8.70 8.01
N PRO A 221 15.47 7.70 7.24
CA PRO A 221 14.23 6.98 7.50
C PRO A 221 14.41 5.93 8.60
N SER A 222 14.62 6.36 9.84
CA SER A 222 14.85 5.47 10.98
C SER A 222 13.59 4.77 11.50
N LEU A 223 12.42 5.37 11.27
CA LEU A 223 11.12 4.86 11.67
C LEU A 223 10.17 4.99 10.49
N ILE A 224 9.34 3.97 10.25
CA ILE A 224 8.34 3.99 9.18
C ILE A 224 7.03 3.41 9.70
N SER A 225 5.91 4.07 9.39
CA SER A 225 4.58 3.60 9.76
C SER A 225 3.56 3.85 8.65
N CYS A 226 2.92 2.78 8.17
CA CYS A 226 1.77 2.89 7.26
C CYS A 226 0.51 3.23 8.05
N HIS A 227 -0.28 4.18 7.54
CA HIS A 227 -1.62 4.41 8.10
C HIS A 227 -2.50 3.16 7.92
N PRO A 228 -3.38 2.83 8.89
CA PRO A 228 -4.24 1.64 8.82
C PRO A 228 -5.16 1.56 7.59
N SER A 229 -5.56 2.68 7.01
CA SER A 229 -6.34 2.71 5.76
C SER A 229 -5.50 2.34 4.52
N GLY A 230 -4.17 2.37 4.66
CA GLY A 230 -3.24 2.23 3.56
C GLY A 230 -3.25 3.41 2.61
N ALA A 231 -3.57 4.62 3.08
CA ALA A 231 -3.60 5.82 2.23
C ALA A 231 -2.27 6.61 2.24
N ILE A 232 -1.64 6.73 3.41
CA ILE A 232 -0.36 7.42 3.57
C ILE A 232 0.68 6.57 4.31
N LEU A 233 1.93 6.97 4.13
CA LEU A 233 3.11 6.46 4.77
C LEU A 233 3.80 7.59 5.53
N LEU A 234 4.16 7.35 6.80
CA LEU A 234 5.01 8.27 7.54
C LEU A 234 6.41 7.72 7.68
N VAL A 235 7.36 8.61 7.49
CA VAL A 235 8.78 8.38 7.66
C VAL A 235 9.30 9.34 8.73
N GLY A 236 10.05 8.82 9.69
CA GLY A 236 10.56 9.60 10.82
C GLY A 236 12.05 9.38 11.05
N SER A 237 12.74 10.45 11.43
CA SER A 237 14.14 10.41 11.84
C SER A 237 14.27 10.37 13.36
N ASN A 238 15.36 9.77 13.83
CA ASN A 238 15.77 9.83 15.23
C ASN A 238 16.09 11.27 15.69
N GLN A 239 16.25 12.22 14.76
CA GLN A 239 16.42 13.64 15.06
C GLN A 239 15.11 14.35 15.40
N GLY A 240 13.98 13.63 15.38
CA GLY A 240 12.66 14.22 15.66
C GLY A 240 12.10 14.98 14.47
N GLU A 241 12.31 14.46 13.26
CA GLU A 241 11.71 14.97 12.04
C GLU A 241 10.74 13.95 11.45
N LEU A 242 9.67 14.41 10.82
CA LEU A 242 8.71 13.59 10.08
C LEU A 242 8.53 14.08 8.66
N GLN A 243 8.32 13.14 7.75
CA GLN A 243 7.92 13.36 6.36
C GLN A 243 6.77 12.41 6.04
N ILE A 244 5.84 12.86 5.20
CA ILE A 244 4.67 12.09 4.78
C ILE A 244 4.76 11.82 3.29
N PHE A 245 4.40 10.60 2.90
CA PHE A 245 4.27 10.18 1.52
C PHE A 245 2.90 9.56 1.30
N ASP A 246 2.39 9.63 0.07
CA ASP A 246 1.30 8.75 -0.36
C ASP A 246 1.81 7.31 -0.61
N MET A 247 0.90 6.40 -0.96
CA MET A 247 1.28 5.02 -1.28
C MET A 247 1.92 4.80 -2.66
N ALA A 248 2.03 5.85 -3.48
CA ALA A 248 2.82 5.87 -4.69
C ALA A 248 4.23 6.47 -4.48
N LEU A 249 4.58 6.83 -3.24
CA LEU A 249 5.81 7.50 -2.82
C LEU A 249 5.95 8.96 -3.27
N SER A 250 4.86 9.65 -3.57
CA SER A 250 4.86 11.10 -3.76
C SER A 250 4.80 11.82 -2.40
N PRO A 251 5.68 12.80 -2.13
CA PRO A 251 5.71 13.50 -0.85
C PRO A 251 4.46 14.36 -0.65
N ILE A 252 3.93 14.39 0.57
CA ILE A 252 2.78 15.19 0.98
C ILE A 252 3.24 16.29 1.91
N ASN A 253 2.90 17.53 1.58
CA ASN A 253 3.17 18.68 2.42
C ASN A 253 2.27 18.70 3.67
N ILE A 254 2.85 19.11 4.79
CA ILE A 254 2.26 19.14 6.11
C ILE A 254 1.94 20.59 6.50
N GLN A 255 0.73 20.85 7.00
CA GLN A 255 0.36 22.15 7.57
C GLN A 255 -0.07 22.01 9.03
N LEU A 256 0.55 22.79 9.93
CA LEU A 256 0.09 22.92 11.32
C LEU A 256 -1.10 23.89 11.41
N LEU A 257 -2.16 23.51 12.12
CA LEU A 257 -3.37 24.32 12.24
C LEU A 257 -3.18 25.63 13.01
N ALA A 258 -2.24 25.64 13.95
CA ALA A 258 -1.98 26.81 14.79
C ALA A 258 -1.06 27.83 14.12
N GLU A 259 -0.49 27.51 12.96
CA GLU A 259 0.47 28.36 12.24
C GLU A 259 -0.16 28.95 10.97
N ASP A 260 0.47 30.01 10.46
CA ASP A 260 0.14 30.57 9.15
C ASP A 260 0.34 29.52 8.05
N ARG A 261 -0.41 29.67 6.94
CA ARG A 261 -0.37 28.73 5.81
C ARG A 261 0.98 28.75 5.11
N LEU A 262 1.86 27.85 5.51
CA LEU A 262 3.17 27.58 4.96
C LEU A 262 3.39 26.06 4.98
N PRO A 263 2.79 25.32 4.02
CA PRO A 263 2.96 23.87 3.94
C PRO A 263 4.45 23.50 3.82
N ARG A 264 4.88 22.47 4.54
CA ARG A 264 6.27 22.00 4.54
C ARG A 264 6.34 20.52 4.28
N GLU A 265 7.36 20.08 3.55
CA GLU A 265 7.60 18.66 3.31
C GLU A 265 7.98 17.91 4.60
N THR A 266 8.66 18.60 5.53
CA THR A 266 9.09 18.02 6.80
C THR A 266 8.57 18.79 8.01
N LEU A 267 8.20 18.03 9.05
CA LEU A 267 7.82 18.53 10.36
C LEU A 267 8.94 18.27 11.36
N GLN A 268 9.54 19.31 11.90
CA GLN A 268 10.64 19.22 12.87
C GLN A 268 10.14 19.51 14.29
N PHE A 269 10.15 18.52 15.17
CA PHE A 269 9.66 18.66 16.54
C PHE A 269 10.53 19.54 17.42
N SER A 270 11.83 19.60 17.16
CA SER A 270 12.78 20.46 17.88
C SER A 270 12.46 21.95 17.78
N LYS A 271 11.72 22.36 16.74
CA LYS A 271 11.23 23.74 16.60
C LYS A 271 9.95 24.00 17.41
N LEU A 272 9.21 22.95 17.74
CA LEU A 272 7.92 23.03 18.44
C LEU A 272 8.06 22.82 19.96
N PHE A 273 9.07 22.07 20.38
CA PHE A 273 9.34 21.77 21.78
C PHE A 273 10.83 21.93 22.09
N ASP A 274 11.16 22.54 23.24
CA ASP A 274 12.53 22.70 23.76
C ASP A 274 13.22 21.38 24.17
N ALA A 275 12.68 20.22 23.76
CA ALA A 275 13.23 18.92 24.08
C ALA A 275 14.05 18.39 22.90
N SER A 276 15.37 18.30 23.07
CA SER A 276 16.29 17.66 22.11
C SER A 276 16.28 16.13 22.23
N SER A 277 15.10 15.52 22.38
CA SER A 277 14.97 14.08 22.57
C SER A 277 14.85 13.37 21.23
N SER A 278 15.51 12.21 21.11
CA SER A 278 15.43 11.37 19.92
C SER A 278 14.04 10.76 19.76
N LEU A 279 13.47 10.75 18.57
CA LEU A 279 12.22 10.04 18.30
C LEU A 279 12.52 8.54 18.17
N VAL A 280 11.89 7.70 18.99
CA VAL A 280 12.20 6.25 19.08
C VAL A 280 11.04 5.38 18.63
N GLN A 281 9.82 5.90 18.60
CA GLN A 281 8.65 5.11 18.21
C GLN A 281 7.58 5.99 17.58
N MET A 282 7.00 5.46 16.50
CA MET A 282 5.79 5.97 15.87
C MET A 282 4.81 4.82 15.73
N GLN A 283 3.57 5.02 16.17
CA GLN A 283 2.56 3.99 16.06
C GLN A 283 1.19 4.59 15.88
N TRP A 284 0.49 4.17 14.82
CA TRP A 284 -0.92 4.51 14.64
C TRP A 284 -1.76 3.86 15.72
N ILE A 285 -2.73 4.61 16.24
CA ILE A 285 -3.70 4.09 17.19
C ILE A 285 -4.71 3.26 16.38
N ALA A 286 -4.55 1.94 16.39
CA ALA A 286 -5.45 1.04 15.68
C ALA A 286 -6.80 0.93 16.41
N PRO A 287 -7.95 0.98 15.69
CA PRO A 287 -9.23 0.64 16.28
C PRO A 287 -9.27 -0.87 16.58
N GLN A 288 -9.70 -1.25 17.79
CA GLN A 288 -9.74 -2.67 18.17
C GLN A 288 -10.95 -3.43 17.60
N VAL A 289 -12.00 -2.76 17.13
CA VAL A 289 -13.15 -3.38 16.48
C VAL A 289 -13.82 -2.32 15.59
N VAL A 290 -14.01 -2.60 14.30
CA VAL A 290 -14.85 -1.77 13.42
C VAL A 290 -16.29 -1.97 13.84
N SER A 291 -16.83 -1.06 14.65
CA SER A 291 -18.28 -0.99 14.87
C SER A 291 -18.91 -0.37 13.61
N GLN A 292 -19.77 -1.12 12.92
CA GLN A 292 -20.52 -0.62 11.76
C GLN A 292 -21.61 0.42 12.12
N LYS A 293 -21.65 0.92 13.37
CA LYS A 293 -22.60 1.97 13.77
C LYS A 293 -21.97 3.35 13.66
N GLY A 294 -22.26 4.03 12.56
CA GLY A 294 -21.77 5.37 12.22
C GLY A 294 -22.38 6.52 13.02
N GLU A 295 -22.24 6.52 14.35
CA GLU A 295 -22.69 7.66 15.18
C GLU A 295 -21.66 8.12 16.23
N GLY A 296 -20.44 7.57 16.24
CA GLY A 296 -19.32 8.09 17.03
C GLY A 296 -18.33 8.82 16.14
N SER A 297 -17.86 9.99 16.57
CA SER A 297 -16.67 10.66 16.00
C SER A 297 -15.43 9.82 16.34
N ASP A 298 -15.30 8.68 15.68
CA ASP A 298 -14.18 7.78 15.86
C ASP A 298 -12.90 8.50 15.38
N ILE A 299 -11.90 8.58 16.27
CA ILE A 299 -10.65 9.28 15.99
C ILE A 299 -9.71 8.31 15.29
N TYR A 300 -9.81 8.22 13.96
CA TYR A 300 -9.08 7.24 13.14
C TYR A 300 -7.64 7.65 12.80
N ASP A 301 -7.29 8.92 12.99
CA ASP A 301 -6.04 9.50 12.48
C ASP A 301 -5.18 10.09 13.61
N LEU A 302 -4.96 9.26 14.64
CA LEU A 302 -4.05 9.55 15.74
C LEU A 302 -2.77 8.74 15.61
N LEU A 303 -1.65 9.44 15.63
CA LEU A 303 -0.33 8.85 15.67
C LEU A 303 0.31 9.09 17.04
N PHE A 304 0.62 8.02 17.74
CA PHE A 304 1.41 8.05 18.97
C PHE A 304 2.90 8.19 18.66
N LEU A 305 3.56 9.07 19.41
CA LEU A 305 4.99 9.34 19.32
C LEU A 305 5.64 9.17 20.68
N ARG A 306 6.80 8.50 20.71
CA ARG A 306 7.61 8.35 21.92
C ARG A 306 9.01 8.89 21.70
N PHE A 307 9.39 9.85 22.53
CA PHE A 307 10.73 10.42 22.55
C PHE A 307 11.59 9.78 23.64
N GLU A 308 12.87 9.58 23.35
CA GLU A 308 13.82 8.99 24.30
C GLU A 308 14.00 9.90 25.51
N ARG A 309 13.65 9.39 26.70
CA ARG A 309 13.67 10.15 27.96
C ARG A 309 12.90 11.49 27.87
N GLY A 310 12.04 11.62 26.88
CA GLY A 310 11.32 12.83 26.53
C GLY A 310 9.82 12.69 26.77
N PRO A 311 9.02 13.67 26.33
CA PRO A 311 7.58 13.60 26.44
C PRO A 311 7.01 12.48 25.55
N LEU A 312 5.76 12.09 25.86
CA LEU A 312 4.92 11.35 24.93
C LEU A 312 4.16 12.35 24.08
N GLY A 313 4.10 12.10 22.78
CA GLY A 313 3.39 12.94 21.81
C GLY A 313 2.23 12.19 21.17
N VAL A 314 1.21 12.94 20.77
CA VAL A 314 0.16 12.44 19.89
C VAL A 314 -0.07 13.46 18.80
N LEU A 315 0.03 13.04 17.55
CA LEU A 315 -0.37 13.84 16.40
C LEU A 315 -1.79 13.48 15.99
N LEU A 316 -2.64 14.49 15.93
CA LEU A 316 -3.98 14.38 15.39
C LEU A 316 -4.00 14.97 13.98
N PHE A 317 -4.30 14.14 13.01
CA PHE A 317 -4.57 14.56 11.65
C PHE A 317 -6.04 14.99 11.55
N LYS A 318 -6.25 16.28 11.34
CA LYS A 318 -7.57 16.85 11.09
C LYS A 318 -7.77 16.93 9.60
N LEU A 319 -8.65 16.09 9.10
CA LEU A 319 -8.91 16.03 7.68
C LEU A 319 -10.03 17.01 7.31
N GLY A 320 -9.89 17.64 6.15
CA GLY A 320 -10.83 18.65 5.68
C GLY A 320 -12.21 18.08 5.33
N VAL A 321 -13.18 18.96 5.08
CA VAL A 321 -14.54 18.59 4.66
C VAL A 321 -14.53 17.73 3.39
N PHE A 322 -13.53 17.92 2.52
CA PHE A 322 -13.39 17.20 1.25
C PHE A 322 -13.12 15.71 1.41
N THR A 323 -12.38 15.32 2.44
CA THR A 323 -12.13 13.91 2.75
C THR A 323 -13.22 13.30 3.65
N ARG A 324 -14.28 14.08 3.96
CA ARG A 324 -15.37 13.70 4.87
C ARG A 324 -14.88 13.22 6.24
N GLY A 325 -13.69 13.64 6.67
CA GLY A 325 -13.07 13.19 7.90
C GLY A 325 -12.45 11.79 7.85
N GLN A 326 -12.20 11.23 6.65
CA GLN A 326 -11.54 9.93 6.47
C GLN A 326 -10.22 10.09 5.72
N LEU A 327 -9.17 9.39 6.15
CA LEU A 327 -7.90 9.36 5.43
C LEU A 327 -7.82 8.12 4.56
N GLY A 328 -8.59 8.07 3.47
CA GLY A 328 -8.60 6.96 2.52
C GLY A 328 -7.83 7.24 1.23
N LEU A 329 -7.54 6.17 0.48
CA LEU A 329 -6.92 6.26 -0.85
C LEU A 329 -7.75 7.14 -1.82
N ILE A 330 -9.06 6.96 -1.81
CA ILE A 330 -10.00 7.75 -2.62
C ILE A 330 -9.96 9.23 -2.23
N ASP A 331 -9.89 9.52 -0.93
CA ASP A 331 -9.91 10.87 -0.40
C ASP A 331 -8.65 11.67 -0.81
N ILE A 332 -7.48 11.02 -0.79
CA ILE A 332 -6.24 11.61 -1.30
C ILE A 332 -6.33 11.88 -2.79
N ILE A 333 -6.89 10.96 -3.58
CA ILE A 333 -7.11 11.18 -5.02
C ILE A 333 -8.01 12.38 -5.27
N PHE A 334 -9.11 12.53 -4.51
CA PHE A 334 -9.95 13.71 -4.64
C PHE A 334 -9.21 15.00 -4.26
N GLN A 335 -8.35 14.96 -3.25
CA GLN A 335 -7.51 16.10 -2.88
C GLN A 335 -6.53 16.47 -4.00
N TYR A 336 -5.85 15.51 -4.62
CA TYR A 336 -4.96 15.75 -5.75
C TYR A 336 -5.71 16.32 -6.96
N ILE A 337 -6.89 15.80 -7.28
CA ILE A 337 -7.75 16.36 -8.33
C ILE A 337 -8.12 17.83 -8.01
N HIS A 338 -8.35 18.16 -6.73
CA HIS A 338 -8.66 19.52 -6.32
C HIS A 338 -7.46 20.47 -6.47
N CYS A 339 -6.25 19.98 -6.19
CA CYS A 339 -5.00 20.70 -6.37
C CYS A 339 -4.50 20.76 -7.83
N ASP A 340 -5.23 20.16 -8.79
CA ASP A 340 -4.81 19.96 -10.19
C ASP A 340 -3.53 19.11 -10.35
N GLU A 341 -3.19 18.31 -9.35
CA GLU A 341 -2.04 17.39 -9.30
C GLU A 341 -2.43 16.01 -9.86
N ILE A 342 -2.84 15.98 -11.12
CA ILE A 342 -3.49 14.81 -11.72
C ILE A 342 -2.56 13.59 -11.84
N TYR A 343 -1.26 13.80 -12.08
CA TYR A 343 -0.31 12.69 -12.17
C TYR A 343 -0.22 11.91 -10.85
N GLU A 344 -0.26 12.59 -9.70
CA GLU A 344 -0.19 11.92 -8.40
C GLU A 344 -1.47 11.14 -8.10
N ALA A 345 -2.63 11.68 -8.49
CA ALA A 345 -3.89 10.92 -8.47
C ALA A 345 -3.81 9.63 -9.32
N ILE A 346 -3.22 9.71 -10.51
CA ILE A 346 -3.04 8.56 -11.42
C ILE A 346 -2.03 7.57 -10.85
N ASN A 347 -0.94 8.04 -10.22
CA ASN A 347 0.09 7.21 -9.61
C ASN A 347 -0.51 6.37 -8.47
N ILE A 348 -1.33 6.97 -7.61
CA ILE A 348 -2.09 6.23 -6.59
C ILE A 348 -3.02 5.21 -7.24
N LEU A 349 -3.85 5.62 -8.21
CA LEU A 349 -4.77 4.69 -8.90
C LEU A 349 -4.03 3.50 -9.51
N SER A 350 -2.87 3.75 -10.12
CA SER A 350 -2.02 2.72 -10.71
C SER A 350 -1.46 1.75 -9.68
N SER A 351 -1.26 2.20 -8.42
CA SER A 351 -0.81 1.38 -7.29
C SER A 351 -1.92 0.57 -6.60
N MET A 352 -3.19 0.84 -6.95
CA MET A 352 -4.32 0.08 -6.44
C MET A 352 -4.47 -1.24 -7.19
N ASN A 353 -4.99 -2.24 -6.48
CA ASN A 353 -5.29 -3.54 -7.06
C ASN A 353 -6.77 -3.61 -7.43
N TRP A 354 -7.09 -3.63 -8.72
CA TRP A 354 -8.46 -3.76 -9.23
C TRP A 354 -9.16 -5.04 -8.76
N ASP A 355 -8.43 -6.14 -8.54
CA ASP A 355 -9.03 -7.41 -8.13
C ASP A 355 -9.51 -7.40 -6.67
N THR A 356 -8.90 -6.58 -5.81
CA THR A 356 -9.29 -6.47 -4.39
C THR A 356 -10.05 -5.18 -4.06
N LEU A 357 -9.79 -4.10 -4.82
CA LEU A 357 -10.32 -2.76 -4.59
C LEU A 357 -11.13 -2.23 -5.79
N GLY A 358 -11.73 -3.11 -6.61
CA GLY A 358 -12.38 -2.75 -7.89
C GLY A 358 -13.33 -1.56 -7.81
N HIS A 359 -14.20 -1.50 -6.80
CA HIS A 359 -15.09 -0.36 -6.59
C HIS A 359 -14.33 0.95 -6.32
N GLN A 360 -13.27 0.91 -5.49
CA GLN A 360 -12.48 2.09 -5.16
C GLN A 360 -11.68 2.57 -6.38
N CYS A 361 -11.12 1.65 -7.14
CA CYS A 361 -10.46 1.94 -8.41
C CYS A 361 -11.43 2.59 -9.40
N PHE A 362 -12.66 2.08 -9.52
CA PHE A 362 -13.68 2.65 -10.40
C PHE A 362 -14.09 4.07 -9.99
N ILE A 363 -14.37 4.33 -8.70
CA ILE A 363 -14.66 5.68 -8.23
C ILE A 363 -13.52 6.62 -8.60
N SER A 364 -12.29 6.21 -8.27
CA SER A 364 -11.08 7.02 -8.49
C SER A 364 -10.86 7.32 -9.98
N LEU A 365 -10.91 6.30 -10.84
CA LEU A 365 -10.81 6.46 -12.30
C LEU A 365 -11.91 7.37 -12.82
N SER A 366 -13.15 7.17 -12.38
CA SER A 366 -14.28 7.98 -12.84
C SER A 366 -14.12 9.45 -12.43
N ALA A 367 -13.58 9.73 -11.25
CA ALA A 367 -13.34 11.08 -10.77
C ALA A 367 -12.26 11.78 -11.61
N ILE A 368 -11.13 11.12 -11.84
CA ILE A 368 -10.01 11.63 -12.66
C ILE A 368 -10.48 11.90 -14.08
N VAL A 369 -11.09 10.91 -14.73
CA VAL A 369 -11.54 11.02 -16.13
C VAL A 369 -12.62 12.08 -16.29
N ASN A 370 -13.60 12.16 -15.37
CA ASN A 370 -14.64 13.20 -15.45
C ASN A 370 -14.05 14.61 -15.26
N HIS A 371 -13.06 14.76 -14.39
CA HIS A 371 -12.39 16.04 -14.20
C HIS A 371 -11.66 16.47 -15.47
N LEU A 372 -10.87 15.58 -16.08
CA LEU A 372 -10.12 15.84 -17.30
C LEU A 372 -11.01 16.13 -18.51
N LEU A 373 -12.10 15.36 -18.70
CA LEU A 373 -13.03 15.55 -19.83
C LEU A 373 -13.80 16.88 -19.79
N ARG A 374 -13.88 17.55 -18.64
CA ARG A 374 -14.50 18.89 -18.50
C ARG A 374 -13.56 20.00 -18.96
N GLN A 375 -12.27 19.72 -19.06
CA GLN A 375 -11.24 20.69 -19.41
C GLN A 375 -10.95 20.66 -20.93
N LYS A 376 -10.11 21.60 -21.39
CA LYS A 376 -9.65 21.60 -22.78
C LYS A 376 -8.59 20.52 -23.00
N LEU A 377 -8.64 19.82 -24.13
CA LEU A 377 -7.65 18.80 -24.45
C LEU A 377 -6.30 19.44 -24.77
N THR A 378 -5.29 19.04 -24.01
CA THR A 378 -3.86 19.35 -24.20
C THR A 378 -3.12 18.02 -24.33
N PRO A 379 -1.92 17.96 -24.93
CA PRO A 379 -1.17 16.70 -25.04
C PRO A 379 -0.89 16.05 -23.67
N GLU A 380 -0.70 16.84 -22.62
CA GLU A 380 -0.52 16.37 -21.25
C GLU A 380 -1.78 15.65 -20.72
N ARG A 381 -2.94 16.33 -20.76
CA ARG A 381 -4.25 15.76 -20.41
C ARG A 381 -4.66 14.55 -21.26
N GLU A 382 -4.27 14.54 -22.54
CA GLU A 382 -4.42 13.37 -23.41
C GLU A 382 -3.66 12.18 -22.82
N ALA A 383 -2.38 12.36 -22.50
CA ALA A 383 -1.57 11.32 -21.86
C ALA A 383 -2.11 10.92 -20.47
N GLN A 384 -2.62 11.86 -19.67
CA GLN A 384 -3.26 11.58 -18.38
C GLN A 384 -4.52 10.73 -18.53
N LEU A 385 -5.38 11.02 -19.52
CA LEU A 385 -6.57 10.22 -19.84
C LEU A 385 -6.20 8.81 -20.32
N GLU A 386 -5.21 8.71 -21.21
CA GLU A 386 -4.67 7.43 -21.68
C GLU A 386 -4.11 6.59 -20.52
N THR A 387 -3.30 7.19 -19.65
CA THR A 387 -2.70 6.49 -18.51
C THR A 387 -3.75 6.06 -17.50
N SER A 388 -4.75 6.92 -17.23
CA SER A 388 -5.87 6.61 -16.33
C SER A 388 -6.67 5.39 -16.80
N LEU A 389 -7.08 5.38 -18.08
CA LEU A 389 -7.81 4.26 -18.67
C LEU A 389 -6.92 3.02 -18.84
N GLY A 390 -5.62 3.24 -19.08
CA GLY A 390 -4.59 2.21 -19.16
C GLY A 390 -4.47 1.37 -17.90
N THR A 391 -4.79 1.93 -16.72
CA THR A 391 -4.81 1.16 -15.46
C THR A 391 -5.77 -0.04 -15.49
N PHE A 392 -6.79 -0.02 -16.35
CA PHE A 392 -7.75 -1.12 -16.52
C PHE A 392 -7.55 -1.88 -17.84
N TYR A 393 -7.31 -1.18 -18.96
CA TYR A 393 -7.20 -1.81 -20.29
C TYR A 393 -5.81 -2.41 -20.58
N ALA A 394 -4.75 -1.83 -20.01
CA ALA A 394 -3.38 -2.28 -20.21
C ALA A 394 -2.62 -2.37 -18.87
N PRO A 395 -3.14 -3.12 -17.89
CA PRO A 395 -2.52 -3.24 -16.58
C PRO A 395 -1.20 -4.01 -16.69
N THR A 396 -0.24 -3.70 -15.80
CA THR A 396 1.06 -4.40 -15.75
C THR A 396 0.89 -5.90 -15.52
N ARG A 397 -0.18 -6.30 -14.82
CA ARG A 397 -0.59 -7.68 -14.64
C ARG A 397 -2.02 -7.85 -15.15
N PRO A 398 -2.33 -8.94 -15.89
CA PRO A 398 -3.70 -9.19 -16.33
C PRO A 398 -4.65 -9.26 -15.13
N LEU A 399 -5.78 -8.56 -15.22
CA LEU A 399 -6.84 -8.61 -14.22
C LEU A 399 -7.56 -9.96 -14.26
N LEU A 400 -8.24 -10.33 -13.17
CA LEU A 400 -9.11 -11.50 -13.16
C LEU A 400 -10.32 -11.29 -14.09
N ASP A 401 -10.76 -12.37 -14.75
CA ASP A 401 -11.92 -12.34 -15.66
C ASP A 401 -13.19 -11.84 -14.96
N SER A 402 -13.35 -12.13 -13.66
CA SER A 402 -14.45 -11.62 -12.84
C SER A 402 -14.45 -10.10 -12.73
N THR A 403 -13.27 -9.52 -12.49
CA THR A 403 -13.07 -8.07 -12.37
C THR A 403 -13.34 -7.39 -13.70
N ILE A 404 -12.85 -7.98 -14.80
CA ILE A 404 -13.08 -7.45 -16.15
C ILE A 404 -14.58 -7.46 -16.46
N LEU A 405 -15.28 -8.57 -16.22
CA LEU A 405 -16.71 -8.69 -16.52
C LEU A 405 -17.56 -7.67 -15.75
N GLU A 406 -17.21 -7.38 -14.50
CA GLU A 406 -17.96 -6.46 -13.63
C GLU A 406 -17.83 -4.99 -14.07
N TYR A 407 -16.62 -4.56 -14.44
CA TYR A 407 -16.32 -3.14 -14.68
C TYR A 407 -16.19 -2.75 -16.16
N ARG A 408 -16.00 -3.70 -17.08
CA ARG A 408 -15.76 -3.44 -18.52
C ARG A 408 -16.80 -2.51 -19.13
N ASP A 409 -18.09 -2.77 -18.92
CA ASP A 409 -19.17 -1.98 -19.52
C ASP A 409 -19.19 -0.54 -19.00
N GLN A 410 -18.93 -0.37 -17.70
CA GLN A 410 -18.92 0.95 -17.08
C GLN A 410 -17.71 1.77 -17.53
N ILE A 411 -16.53 1.15 -17.61
CA ILE A 411 -15.29 1.80 -18.06
C ILE A 411 -15.32 2.07 -19.57
N SER A 412 -15.94 1.20 -20.37
CA SER A 412 -16.14 1.41 -21.81
C SER A 412 -16.90 2.70 -22.11
N LYS A 413 -17.86 3.10 -21.27
CA LYS A 413 -18.55 4.39 -21.41
C LYS A 413 -17.58 5.57 -21.29
N TYR A 414 -16.59 5.48 -20.40
CA TYR A 414 -15.56 6.51 -20.26
C TYR A 414 -14.57 6.51 -21.42
N ALA A 415 -14.15 5.33 -21.89
CA ALA A 415 -13.29 5.21 -23.07
C ALA A 415 -13.97 5.80 -24.32
N ARG A 416 -15.25 5.50 -24.53
CA ARG A 416 -16.06 6.12 -25.60
C ARG A 416 -16.17 7.64 -25.45
N ARG A 417 -16.37 8.16 -24.23
CA ARG A 417 -16.39 9.62 -24.00
C ARG A 417 -15.05 10.27 -24.34
N PHE A 418 -13.94 9.63 -23.99
CA PHE A 418 -12.61 10.09 -24.35
C PHE A 418 -12.39 10.07 -25.87
N PHE A 419 -12.81 9.01 -26.55
CA PHE A 419 -12.80 8.92 -28.01
C PHE A 419 -13.50 10.11 -28.68
N HIS A 420 -14.74 10.43 -28.27
CA HIS A 420 -15.46 11.58 -28.82
C HIS A 420 -14.79 12.92 -28.48
N HIS A 421 -14.13 12.99 -27.32
CA HIS A 421 -13.34 14.15 -26.95
C HIS A 421 -12.15 14.31 -27.91
N LEU A 422 -11.41 13.25 -28.27
CA LEU A 422 -10.34 13.28 -29.27
C LEU A 422 -10.84 13.75 -30.65
N LEU A 423 -11.98 13.22 -31.10
CA LEU A 423 -12.60 13.62 -32.37
C LEU A 423 -12.92 15.11 -32.40
N ARG A 424 -13.43 15.67 -31.30
CA ARG A 424 -13.73 17.11 -31.20
C ARG A 424 -12.50 17.99 -31.41
N TYR A 425 -11.32 17.51 -31.01
CA TYR A 425 -10.04 18.20 -31.19
C TYR A 425 -9.25 17.71 -32.42
N GLN A 426 -9.87 16.94 -33.31
CA GLN A 426 -9.25 16.44 -34.56
C GLN A 426 -7.99 15.59 -34.35
N ARG A 427 -7.89 14.89 -33.20
CA ARG A 427 -6.79 13.96 -32.89
C ARG A 427 -7.11 12.57 -33.46
N PHE A 428 -7.23 12.49 -34.78
CA PHE A 428 -7.74 11.32 -35.48
C PHE A 428 -6.90 10.05 -35.27
N GLU A 429 -5.57 10.15 -35.29
CA GLU A 429 -4.68 9.00 -35.15
C GLU A 429 -4.90 8.28 -33.82
N LYS A 430 -4.96 9.05 -32.73
CA LYS A 430 -5.20 8.56 -31.38
C LYS A 430 -6.63 8.03 -31.20
N ALA A 431 -7.62 8.72 -31.77
CA ALA A 431 -9.00 8.24 -31.78
C ALA A 431 -9.12 6.91 -32.50
N PHE A 432 -8.40 6.73 -33.62
CA PHE A 432 -8.35 5.50 -34.37
C PHE A 432 -7.73 4.36 -33.58
N LEU A 433 -6.59 4.57 -32.92
CA LEU A 433 -5.96 3.57 -32.05
C LEU A 433 -6.89 3.15 -30.91
N LEU A 434 -7.54 4.12 -30.26
CA LEU A 434 -8.51 3.83 -29.19
C LEU A 434 -9.73 3.03 -29.71
N ALA A 435 -10.19 3.30 -30.94
CA ALA A 435 -11.27 2.54 -31.57
C ALA A 435 -10.87 1.10 -31.86
N VAL A 436 -9.60 0.86 -32.26
CA VAL A 436 -9.04 -0.49 -32.40
C VAL A 436 -9.04 -1.24 -31.06
N ASP A 437 -8.57 -0.59 -29.99
CA ASP A 437 -8.52 -1.20 -28.66
C ASP A 437 -9.91 -1.54 -28.09
N ILE A 438 -10.92 -0.70 -28.36
CA ILE A 438 -12.31 -0.95 -27.95
C ILE A 438 -12.96 -2.01 -28.86
N GLY A 439 -12.57 -2.06 -30.14
CA GLY A 439 -13.06 -3.04 -31.13
C GLY A 439 -14.53 -2.86 -31.49
N ALA A 440 -15.01 -1.61 -31.58
CA ALA A 440 -16.42 -1.33 -31.84
C ALA A 440 -16.65 -0.64 -33.19
N HIS A 441 -17.55 -1.23 -34.01
CA HIS A 441 -17.88 -0.78 -35.37
C HIS A 441 -18.35 0.68 -35.43
N ASP A 442 -19.21 1.08 -34.48
CA ASP A 442 -19.79 2.42 -34.40
C ASP A 442 -18.71 3.51 -34.35
N LEU A 443 -17.65 3.30 -33.56
CA LEU A 443 -16.56 4.26 -33.42
C LEU A 443 -15.81 4.47 -34.75
N PHE A 444 -15.58 3.42 -35.53
CA PHE A 444 -14.93 3.56 -36.84
C PHE A 444 -15.80 4.33 -37.83
N MET A 445 -17.12 4.13 -37.80
CA MET A 445 -18.04 4.89 -38.63
C MET A 445 -18.09 6.37 -38.24
N ASP A 446 -17.99 6.69 -36.95
CA ASP A 446 -17.90 8.07 -36.48
C ASP A 446 -16.61 8.76 -36.97
N ILE A 447 -15.47 8.05 -37.00
CA ILE A 447 -14.23 8.56 -37.64
C ILE A 447 -14.46 8.79 -39.12
N HIS A 448 -15.08 7.84 -39.83
CA HIS A 448 -15.32 7.92 -41.28
C HIS A 448 -16.08 9.19 -41.66
N TYR A 449 -17.24 9.43 -41.04
CA TYR A 449 -18.06 10.60 -41.35
C TYR A 449 -17.34 11.91 -41.01
N LEU A 450 -16.66 11.99 -39.87
CA LEU A 450 -15.94 13.20 -39.48
C LEU A 450 -14.71 13.47 -40.38
N ALA A 451 -14.00 12.43 -40.80
CA ALA A 451 -12.87 12.53 -41.72
C ALA A 451 -13.33 12.98 -43.12
N LEU A 452 -14.47 12.47 -43.61
CA LEU A 452 -15.09 12.93 -44.85
C LEU A 452 -15.42 14.43 -44.80
N ASP A 453 -16.05 14.89 -43.71
CA ASP A 453 -16.41 16.31 -43.52
C ASP A 453 -15.19 17.24 -43.46
N LYS A 454 -14.03 16.73 -43.04
CA LYS A 454 -12.75 17.46 -42.97
C LYS A 454 -11.90 17.34 -44.23
N GLY A 455 -12.29 16.48 -45.18
CA GLY A 455 -11.56 16.25 -46.42
C GLY A 455 -10.42 15.22 -46.31
N GLU A 456 -10.32 14.48 -45.21
CA GLU A 456 -9.30 13.45 -44.97
C GLU A 456 -9.74 12.10 -45.56
N LEU A 457 -9.79 12.01 -46.89
CA LEU A 457 -10.33 10.86 -47.62
C LEU A 457 -9.59 9.54 -47.34
N ALA A 458 -8.27 9.60 -47.15
CA ALA A 458 -7.45 8.42 -46.87
C ALA A 458 -7.84 7.77 -45.54
N LEU A 459 -7.95 8.58 -44.48
CA LEU A 459 -8.38 8.12 -43.16
C LEU A 459 -9.83 7.61 -43.20
N ALA A 460 -10.71 8.31 -43.91
CA ALA A 460 -12.11 7.91 -44.04
C ALA A 460 -12.25 6.51 -44.67
N GLU A 461 -11.49 6.21 -45.71
CA GLU A 461 -11.54 4.90 -46.37
C GLU A 461 -10.97 3.78 -45.48
N VAL A 462 -9.87 4.05 -44.77
CA VAL A 462 -9.28 3.10 -43.81
C VAL A 462 -10.27 2.80 -42.67
N ALA A 463 -10.94 3.81 -42.12
CA ALA A 463 -11.93 3.64 -41.07
C ALA A 463 -13.13 2.80 -41.54
N ARG A 464 -13.65 3.05 -42.75
CA ARG A 464 -14.76 2.28 -43.35
C ARG A 464 -14.39 0.81 -43.58
N LYS A 465 -13.17 0.57 -44.06
CA LYS A 465 -12.65 -0.80 -44.24
C LYS A 465 -12.59 -1.54 -42.91
N ARG A 466 -12.02 -0.91 -41.86
CA ARG A 466 -11.94 -1.51 -40.52
C ARG A 466 -13.29 -1.76 -39.88
N ALA A 467 -14.26 -0.87 -40.06
CA ALA A 467 -15.64 -1.11 -39.61
C ALA A 467 -16.20 -2.39 -40.24
N SER A 468 -16.00 -2.57 -41.55
CA SER A 468 -16.45 -3.75 -42.29
C SER A 468 -15.74 -5.04 -41.84
N ASP A 469 -14.44 -4.95 -41.52
CA ASP A 469 -13.66 -6.09 -41.02
C ASP A 469 -14.19 -6.57 -39.65
N ILE A 470 -14.56 -5.66 -38.75
CA ILE A 470 -15.15 -6.00 -37.44
C ILE A 470 -16.51 -6.68 -37.61
N ASP A 471 -17.34 -6.20 -38.54
CA ASP A 471 -18.61 -6.86 -38.84
C ASP A 471 -18.37 -8.27 -39.40
N ALA A 472 -17.41 -8.44 -40.31
CA ALA A 472 -17.04 -9.76 -40.84
C ALA A 472 -16.50 -10.69 -39.74
N GLU A 473 -15.67 -10.18 -38.82
CA GLU A 473 -15.16 -10.92 -37.66
C GLU A 473 -16.26 -11.25 -36.64
N SER A 474 -17.25 -10.37 -36.45
CA SER A 474 -18.40 -10.66 -35.57
C SER A 474 -19.30 -11.76 -36.14
N ILE A 475 -19.39 -11.84 -37.49
CA ILE A 475 -20.13 -12.86 -38.22
C ILE A 475 -19.36 -14.19 -38.23
N THR A 476 -18.02 -14.16 -38.32
CA THR A 476 -17.17 -15.36 -38.33
C THR A 476 -16.82 -15.88 -36.94
N SER A 477 -16.69 -15.04 -35.91
CA SER A 477 -16.39 -15.42 -34.51
C SER A 477 -17.52 -16.13 -33.77
N GLY A 478 -18.68 -16.33 -34.42
CA GLY A 478 -19.57 -17.45 -34.11
C GLY A 478 -18.90 -18.82 -34.31
N VAL A 479 -17.71 -18.85 -34.93
CA VAL A 479 -16.86 -19.99 -35.24
C VAL A 479 -15.38 -19.55 -35.10
N GLU A 480 -14.77 -19.87 -33.95
CA GLU A 480 -13.32 -19.85 -33.66
C GLU A 480 -12.67 -18.54 -33.13
N LEU A 481 -12.16 -18.64 -31.90
CA LEU A 481 -11.33 -17.68 -31.14
C LEU A 481 -9.83 -17.90 -31.46
N LEU A 482 -9.07 -16.90 -31.94
CA LEU A 482 -7.60 -16.90 -31.82
C LEU A 482 -6.96 -15.50 -31.83
N GLY A 483 -6.13 -15.23 -30.80
CA GLY A 483 -4.77 -14.67 -30.96
C GLY A 483 -4.54 -13.14 -30.80
N PRO A 484 -3.53 -12.70 -30.03
CA PRO A 484 -3.17 -11.28 -29.91
C PRO A 484 -2.35 -10.80 -31.12
N LEU A 485 -2.75 -9.67 -31.71
CA LEU A 485 -2.14 -9.05 -32.89
C LEU A 485 -1.07 -8.01 -32.54
N ASP A 486 -0.01 -7.99 -33.37
CA ASP A 486 1.26 -7.29 -33.16
C ASP A 486 1.18 -5.78 -33.45
N ARG A 487 1.81 -4.97 -32.58
CA ARG A 487 1.58 -3.52 -32.42
C ARG A 487 2.32 -2.64 -33.45
N GLY A 488 3.33 -3.20 -34.14
CA GLY A 488 4.28 -2.43 -34.97
C GLY A 488 3.91 -2.26 -36.43
N ASP A 489 3.25 -3.24 -37.04
CA ASP A 489 3.00 -3.24 -38.50
C ASP A 489 1.76 -2.42 -38.90
N MET A 490 0.82 -2.17 -37.97
CA MET A 490 -0.45 -1.50 -38.27
C MET A 490 -0.34 0.01 -38.53
N LEU A 491 0.71 0.67 -38.01
CA LEU A 491 0.94 2.10 -38.26
C LEU A 491 1.53 2.34 -39.66
N ASN A 492 2.35 1.42 -40.17
CA ASN A 492 2.98 1.60 -41.48
C ASN A 492 1.94 1.51 -42.62
N GLU A 493 0.96 0.60 -42.55
CA GLU A 493 -0.05 0.50 -43.61
C GLU A 493 -1.00 1.72 -43.68
N ALA A 494 -1.27 2.38 -42.55
CA ALA A 494 -2.17 3.54 -42.51
C ALA A 494 -1.51 4.85 -42.99
N PHE A 495 -0.18 5.00 -42.83
CA PHE A 495 0.53 6.25 -43.10
C PHE A 495 1.43 6.24 -44.35
N ILE A 496 1.67 5.09 -44.98
CA ILE A 496 2.42 5.02 -46.26
C ILE A 496 1.72 5.80 -47.39
N GLY A 497 0.40 6.03 -47.31
CA GLY A 497 -0.37 6.76 -48.32
C GLY A 497 -0.20 8.29 -48.34
N LEU A 498 0.55 8.89 -47.41
CA LEU A 498 0.61 10.35 -47.22
C LEU A 498 1.90 11.03 -47.71
N SER A 499 2.87 10.30 -48.29
CA SER A 499 4.11 10.90 -48.80
C SER A 499 4.04 11.20 -50.30
N LEU A 500 3.73 12.45 -50.66
CA LEU A 500 4.07 13.00 -51.98
C LEU A 500 5.57 13.33 -52.01
N ALA A 501 6.38 12.45 -52.59
CA ALA A 501 7.76 12.75 -52.95
C ALA A 501 7.84 13.38 -54.35
N PRO A 502 8.74 14.35 -54.60
CA PRO A 502 9.35 14.51 -55.90
C PRO A 502 10.76 13.90 -55.94
N GLN A 503 11.08 13.41 -57.13
CA GLN A 503 12.24 12.61 -57.51
C GLN A 503 13.61 13.28 -57.28
N GLY A 504 14.62 12.43 -57.13
CA GLY A 504 16.03 12.75 -57.35
C GLY A 504 16.92 11.52 -57.13
N GLU A 505 17.53 11.03 -58.20
CA GLU A 505 18.53 9.94 -58.24
C GLU A 505 19.79 10.26 -57.42
N ASP A 506 20.41 9.26 -56.80
CA ASP A 506 21.84 8.94 -57.00
C ASP A 506 22.29 7.70 -56.20
N SER A 507 23.42 7.15 -56.65
CA SER A 507 23.84 5.75 -56.65
C SER A 507 24.91 5.31 -55.62
N PHE A 508 25.02 3.98 -55.41
CA PHE A 508 26.21 3.14 -55.07
C PHE A 508 26.50 2.68 -53.60
N PRO A 509 27.24 1.54 -53.37
CA PRO A 509 26.79 0.43 -52.49
C PRO A 509 27.78 -0.06 -51.38
N ASP A 510 27.38 -1.16 -50.73
CA ASP A 510 28.12 -2.25 -50.03
C ASP A 510 28.81 -2.03 -48.67
N ASN A 511 28.43 -2.84 -47.65
CA ASN A 511 29.23 -4.00 -47.17
C ASN A 511 28.64 -4.72 -45.92
N LEU A 512 28.67 -6.07 -45.99
CA LEU A 512 28.20 -7.18 -45.11
C LEU A 512 28.94 -7.28 -43.73
N PRO A 513 28.76 -8.28 -42.80
CA PRO A 513 28.10 -9.61 -42.87
C PRO A 513 27.28 -10.10 -41.61
N PRO A 514 26.78 -11.37 -41.58
CA PRO A 514 25.65 -11.82 -40.75
C PRO A 514 26.01 -12.82 -39.61
N SER A 515 25.05 -13.12 -38.73
CA SER A 515 25.04 -14.36 -37.92
C SER A 515 23.61 -14.85 -37.62
N CYS A 516 23.39 -16.14 -37.85
CA CYS A 516 22.20 -16.95 -37.51
C CYS A 516 22.59 -17.97 -36.40
N PRO A 517 21.73 -18.93 -36.00
CA PRO A 517 20.41 -18.84 -35.35
C PRO A 517 20.34 -19.77 -34.10
N THR A 518 19.22 -19.83 -33.35
CA THR A 518 18.96 -20.98 -32.46
C THR A 518 17.49 -21.40 -32.40
N HIS A 519 17.31 -22.72 -32.47
CA HIS A 519 16.11 -23.55 -32.53
C HIS A 519 14.98 -23.28 -31.52
N ARG A 520 13.74 -23.46 -31.99
CA ARG A 520 12.54 -23.76 -31.19
C ARG A 520 12.24 -25.27 -31.22
N HIS A 521 11.93 -25.85 -30.05
CA HIS A 521 11.23 -27.13 -29.94
C HIS A 521 9.82 -26.92 -29.38
N ILE A 522 8.87 -27.63 -29.99
CA ILE A 522 7.44 -27.67 -29.70
C ILE A 522 7.16 -28.80 -28.70
N LEU A 523 6.32 -28.54 -27.69
CA LEU A 523 5.54 -29.58 -26.99
C LEU A 523 4.12 -29.07 -26.70
N GLN A 524 3.13 -29.75 -27.29
CA GLN A 524 1.70 -29.66 -26.97
C GLN A 524 1.37 -30.48 -25.71
N PRO A 525 0.26 -30.13 -25.03
CA PRO A 525 -0.61 -31.15 -24.46
C PRO A 525 -2.07 -31.01 -24.95
N ARG A 526 -2.65 -32.18 -25.28
CA ARG A 526 -4.06 -32.42 -25.62
C ARG A 526 -4.95 -32.29 -24.38
N ILE A 527 -6.14 -31.69 -24.52
CA ILE A 527 -7.27 -31.89 -23.59
C ILE A 527 -8.51 -32.35 -24.36
N LEU A 528 -9.16 -33.33 -23.77
CA LEU A 528 -10.30 -34.12 -24.22
C LEU A 528 -11.61 -33.36 -23.96
N ASN A 529 -12.53 -33.38 -24.93
CA ASN A 529 -13.88 -32.85 -24.82
C ASN A 529 -14.74 -33.60 -23.79
N GLY A 530 -15.49 -32.85 -22.98
CA GLY A 530 -16.58 -33.33 -22.13
C GLY A 530 -17.76 -32.37 -22.22
N SER A 531 -18.88 -32.85 -22.72
CA SER A 531 -20.13 -32.14 -23.00
C SER A 531 -20.95 -31.78 -21.75
N SER A 532 -21.76 -30.72 -21.85
CA SER A 532 -23.24 -30.76 -21.70
C SER A 532 -23.87 -29.66 -20.81
N ASN A 533 -24.89 -29.04 -21.40
CA ASN A 533 -26.10 -28.45 -20.83
C ASN A 533 -26.10 -27.06 -20.18
N ARG A 534 -26.58 -26.12 -21.01
CA ARG A 534 -27.32 -24.90 -20.64
C ARG A 534 -28.57 -25.23 -19.82
N GLN A 535 -28.83 -24.45 -18.77
CA GLN A 535 -30.17 -24.09 -18.35
C GLN A 535 -30.31 -22.57 -18.27
N ILE A 536 -31.34 -22.10 -18.95
CA ILE A 536 -31.76 -20.71 -19.14
C ILE A 536 -32.67 -20.35 -17.94
N ILE A 537 -32.37 -19.26 -17.24
CA ILE A 537 -33.36 -18.57 -16.41
C ILE A 537 -33.36 -17.10 -16.82
N ASP A 538 -34.44 -16.75 -17.50
CA ASP A 538 -34.85 -15.42 -17.89
C ASP A 538 -35.32 -14.65 -16.64
N ARG A 539 -34.74 -13.48 -16.33
CA ARG A 539 -35.44 -12.47 -15.53
C ARG A 539 -35.06 -11.06 -15.97
N ARG A 540 -36.11 -10.41 -16.45
CA ARG A 540 -36.20 -9.10 -17.09
C ARG A 540 -36.00 -7.95 -16.09
N ASN A 541 -35.36 -6.91 -16.62
CA ASN A 541 -35.16 -5.55 -16.12
C ASN A 541 -36.34 -4.93 -15.34
N GLU A 542 -36.02 -4.16 -14.31
CA GLU A 542 -36.59 -2.83 -13.99
C GLU A 542 -35.88 -2.25 -12.75
N LEU A 543 -35.04 -1.22 -12.91
CA LEU A 543 -35.16 0.11 -12.28
C LEU A 543 -33.85 0.91 -12.46
N GLU A 544 -33.79 1.77 -13.48
CA GLU A 544 -33.02 3.01 -13.44
C GLU A 544 -34.00 4.12 -13.02
N LYS A 545 -33.68 4.87 -11.96
CA LYS A 545 -33.77 6.35 -11.89
C LYS A 545 -33.65 6.91 -10.47
N ASP A 546 -33.03 8.09 -10.43
CA ASP A 546 -33.17 9.18 -9.45
C ASP A 546 -32.62 8.98 -8.04
N ILE A 547 -31.37 9.44 -7.81
CA ILE A 547 -31.05 10.24 -6.61
C ILE A 547 -30.01 11.32 -6.98
N CYS A 548 -30.49 12.46 -7.44
CA CYS A 548 -29.76 13.72 -7.37
C CYS A 548 -30.77 14.89 -7.32
N SER A 549 -31.38 15.12 -6.15
CA SER A 549 -31.96 16.41 -5.72
C SER A 549 -32.68 16.27 -4.36
N GLY A 550 -32.45 17.24 -3.47
CA GLY A 550 -32.98 17.30 -2.09
C GLY A 550 -31.99 16.71 -1.10
N PHE A 551 -31.43 17.44 -0.13
CA PHE A 551 -32.15 18.22 0.86
C PHE A 551 -31.37 19.48 1.27
N LEU A 552 -32.00 20.63 1.06
CA LEU A 552 -31.72 21.90 1.72
C LEU A 552 -33.02 22.24 2.44
N MET A 553 -33.03 22.12 3.77
CA MET A 553 -33.93 22.88 4.67
C MET A 553 -33.52 22.60 6.12
N THR A 554 -32.84 23.60 6.69
CA THR A 554 -33.10 24.22 8.00
C THR A 554 -33.64 23.34 9.13
N ASN A 555 -32.87 23.27 10.22
CA ASN A 555 -33.42 23.42 11.56
C ASN A 555 -32.48 24.30 12.40
N THR A 556 -32.90 25.55 12.52
CA THR A 556 -32.54 26.49 13.58
C THR A 556 -32.92 25.91 14.95
N ARG A 557 -31.99 25.92 15.92
CA ARG A 557 -32.33 26.00 17.35
C ARG A 557 -31.15 26.53 18.17
N ASN A 558 -31.29 27.83 18.46
CA ASN A 558 -31.06 28.54 19.71
C ASN A 558 -29.72 28.35 20.44
N ALA A 559 -28.93 29.42 20.36
CA ALA A 559 -28.02 29.85 21.40
C ALA A 559 -28.78 30.12 22.71
N GLU A 560 -28.22 29.66 23.83
CA GLU A 560 -28.43 30.30 25.13
C GLU A 560 -27.06 30.58 25.74
N ASP A 561 -26.90 31.86 26.06
CA ASP A 561 -25.80 32.46 26.78
C ASP A 561 -25.61 31.82 28.17
N GLY A 562 -24.34 31.70 28.55
CA GLY A 562 -23.94 31.31 29.90
C GLY A 562 -22.51 31.75 30.16
N GLU A 563 -22.28 33.07 30.20
CA GLU A 563 -21.17 33.62 30.97
C GLU A 563 -21.28 33.13 32.43
N LEU A 564 -20.15 32.76 33.05
CA LEU A 564 -19.69 33.32 34.33
C LEU A 564 -18.44 32.58 34.85
N ARG A 565 -17.38 33.40 34.99
CA ARG A 565 -16.41 33.48 36.10
C ARG A 565 -15.22 32.53 36.16
N GLU A 566 -14.08 33.12 35.83
CA GLU A 566 -12.81 32.92 36.52
C GLU A 566 -12.98 33.11 38.03
N ASP A 567 -12.43 32.18 38.81
CA ASP A 567 -12.00 32.47 40.17
C ASP A 567 -10.73 31.66 40.44
N GLY A 568 -9.62 32.39 40.62
CA GLY A 568 -8.31 31.83 40.90
C GLY A 568 -8.20 31.36 42.34
N ARG A 569 -7.67 30.15 42.54
CA ARG A 569 -6.96 29.78 43.76
C ARG A 569 -5.77 28.91 43.40
N GLU A 570 -4.59 29.53 43.54
CA GLU A 570 -3.33 28.83 43.70
C GLU A 570 -3.41 27.91 44.92
N GLN A 571 -3.07 26.64 44.73
CA GLN A 571 -2.64 25.79 45.81
C GLN A 571 -1.49 24.92 45.31
N GLU A 572 -0.28 25.34 45.70
CA GLU A 572 0.95 24.58 45.53
C GLU A 572 0.83 23.23 46.23
N ILE A 573 0.90 22.15 45.47
CA ILE A 573 1.32 20.83 45.96
C ILE A 573 2.46 20.35 45.09
N ARG A 574 3.60 20.13 45.75
CA ARG A 574 4.85 19.57 45.26
C ARG A 574 4.66 18.21 44.57
N ASP A 575 5.38 18.08 43.47
CA ASP A 575 6.08 16.87 43.00
C ASP A 575 5.24 15.64 42.68
N GLY A 576 4.56 15.70 41.53
CA GLY A 576 4.16 14.55 40.73
C GLY A 576 4.28 14.96 39.28
N GLY A 577 5.10 14.26 38.48
CA GLY A 577 5.37 14.60 37.08
C GLY A 577 4.08 14.77 36.29
N SER A 578 3.62 16.01 36.15
CA SER A 578 2.40 16.33 35.43
C SER A 578 2.69 16.26 33.94
N LEU A 579 2.06 15.32 33.25
CA LEU A 579 2.13 15.20 31.81
C LEU A 579 1.45 16.44 31.20
N LYS A 580 2.25 17.36 30.66
CA LYS A 580 1.74 18.58 30.02
C LYS A 580 1.27 18.21 28.61
N MET A 581 -0.03 18.05 28.44
CA MET A 581 -0.64 17.78 27.13
C MET A 581 -0.69 19.08 26.33
N ILE A 582 0.02 19.12 25.20
CA ILE A 582 -0.02 20.26 24.26
C ILE A 582 -0.66 19.75 22.97
N HIS A 583 -1.77 20.37 22.55
CA HIS A 583 -2.57 19.92 21.41
C HIS A 583 -2.19 20.69 20.15
N PHE A 584 -1.54 20.01 19.20
CA PHE A 584 -1.33 20.52 17.84
C PHE A 584 -2.14 19.65 16.89
N GLY A 585 -3.07 20.25 16.15
CA GLY A 585 -3.73 19.56 15.04
C GLY A 585 -2.99 19.83 13.74
N LEU A 586 -2.86 18.81 12.91
CA LEU A 586 -2.30 18.87 11.55
C LEU A 586 -3.44 18.86 10.53
N VAL A 587 -3.29 19.52 9.38
CA VAL A 587 -4.17 19.36 8.19
C VAL A 587 -3.36 18.84 7.04
#